data_AF-A0AAD6NZL8-F1
#
_entry.id   AF-A0AAD6NZL8-F1
#
_cell.length_a   1.000
_cell.length_b   1.000
_cell.length_c   1.000
_cell.angle_alpha   90.00
_cell.angle_beta   90.00
_cell.angle_gamma   90.00
#
_symmetry.space_group_name_H-M   'P 1'
#
loop_
_entity.id
_entity.type
_entity.pdbx_description
1 polymer ?
#
loop_
_entity_poly.entity_id
_entity_poly.type
_entity_poly.pdbx_seq_one_letter_code
_entity_poly.pdbx_strand_id
1 'polypeptide(L)'
;MADDEYNDIDMGYEDEPAEPEIEEGADEDAENSKTSKFMTKYERARILGTRALQISMNAPVMVELEGETDPLEIAMKELRERKIPFTIRRYLPDGSYEDWGVDELIVEDSWKRQVGGD
;
A
#
# COMPACT_ATOMS: atom_id res chain seq x y z
N MET A 1 -28.80 43.45 29.06
CA MET A 1 -28.63 42.43 30.12
C MET A 1 -28.42 41.13 29.37
N ALA A 2 -27.18 40.62 29.42
CA ALA A 2 -26.69 39.38 28.81
C ALA A 2 -26.50 39.37 27.28
N ASP A 3 -25.53 40.16 26.82
CA ASP A 3 -24.83 40.00 25.54
C ASP A 3 -23.42 40.59 25.72
N ASP A 4 -22.43 39.96 25.10
CA ASP A 4 -21.00 40.34 25.05
C ASP A 4 -20.03 39.74 26.08
N GLU A 5 -20.08 38.41 26.31
CA GLU A 5 -18.90 37.67 26.80
C GLU A 5 -18.73 36.34 26.05
N TYR A 6 -18.38 36.42 24.75
CA TYR A 6 -17.90 35.28 23.94
C TYR A 6 -16.84 35.74 22.92
N ASN A 7 -15.97 36.67 23.31
CA ASN A 7 -14.90 37.16 22.45
C ASN A 7 -13.63 37.32 23.28
N ASP A 8 -13.02 36.19 23.68
CA ASP A 8 -11.60 36.07 24.03
C ASP A 8 -11.23 34.61 24.40
N ILE A 9 -11.56 33.67 23.51
CA ILE A 9 -10.81 32.42 23.42
C ILE A 9 -10.35 32.33 21.98
N ASP A 10 -9.32 33.12 21.67
CA ASP A 10 -8.38 32.80 20.61
C ASP A 10 -7.58 31.58 21.10
N MET A 11 -8.22 30.40 21.04
CA MET A 11 -7.48 29.13 21.03
C MET A 11 -6.84 29.05 19.65
N GLY A 12 -5.77 29.82 19.48
CA GLY A 12 -4.80 29.59 18.43
C GLY A 12 -4.40 28.14 18.53
N TYR A 13 -4.79 27.36 17.52
CA TYR A 13 -4.24 26.04 17.29
C TYR A 13 -2.77 26.23 16.91
N GLU A 14 -1.93 26.56 17.90
CA GLU A 14 -0.47 26.72 17.75
C GLU A 14 0.25 25.38 17.62
N ASP A 15 -0.50 24.28 17.51
CA ASP A 15 0.01 22.92 17.49
C ASP A 15 -0.62 22.10 16.36
N GLU A 16 -0.81 22.72 15.18
CA GLU A 16 -0.93 21.93 13.94
C GLU A 16 0.45 21.31 13.66
N PRO A 17 0.62 19.99 13.80
CA PRO A 17 1.89 19.35 13.49
C PRO A 17 2.20 19.58 12.01
N ALA A 18 3.42 20.02 11.72
CA ALA A 18 3.87 20.20 10.34
C ALA A 18 3.61 18.93 9.53
N GLU A 19 2.90 19.07 8.41
CA GLU A 19 2.71 17.98 7.47
C GLU A 19 4.10 17.48 7.02
N PRO A 20 4.37 16.17 7.06
CA PRO A 20 5.67 15.67 6.64
C PRO A 20 5.89 16.00 5.16
N GLU A 21 6.93 16.78 4.87
CA GLU A 21 7.38 17.03 3.50
C GLU A 21 7.73 15.68 2.86
N ILE A 22 6.94 15.28 1.87
CA ILE A 22 7.22 14.10 1.05
C ILE A 22 8.34 14.48 0.10
N GLU A 23 9.58 14.07 0.41
CA GLU A 23 10.66 14.10 -0.57
C GLU A 23 10.22 13.22 -1.76
N GLU A 24 10.19 13.78 -2.96
CA GLU A 24 9.99 13.03 -4.20
C GLU A 24 11.26 12.21 -4.42
N GLY A 25 11.21 10.92 -4.06
CA GLY A 25 12.30 9.99 -4.30
C GLY A 25 12.44 9.77 -5.80
N ALA A 26 13.61 10.08 -6.34
CA ALA A 26 13.96 9.79 -7.72
C ALA A 26 13.90 8.27 -7.96
N ASP A 27 13.28 7.87 -9.07
CA ASP A 27 13.27 6.49 -9.55
C ASP A 27 14.72 6.05 -9.82
N GLU A 28 15.36 5.42 -8.84
CA GLU A 28 16.70 4.85 -9.00
C GLU A 28 16.58 3.50 -9.72
N ASP A 29 17.24 3.39 -10.88
CA ASP A 29 17.27 2.21 -11.75
C ASP A 29 17.39 0.88 -10.96
N ALA A 30 16.50 -0.09 -11.25
CA ALA A 30 16.40 -1.41 -10.60
C ALA A 30 17.67 -2.30 -10.67
N GLU A 31 18.76 -1.81 -11.27
CA GLU A 31 20.07 -2.46 -11.30
C GLU A 31 20.99 -2.02 -10.16
N ASN A 32 20.70 -0.91 -9.47
CA ASN A 32 21.52 -0.40 -8.35
C ASN A 32 20.85 -0.52 -6.97
N SER A 33 19.63 -1.06 -6.89
CA SER A 33 18.90 -1.19 -5.64
C SER A 33 19.60 -2.13 -4.65
N LYS A 34 19.73 -1.69 -3.40
CA LYS A 34 20.35 -2.44 -2.29
C LYS A 34 19.42 -3.53 -1.77
N THR A 35 18.09 -3.37 -1.93
CA THR A 35 17.10 -4.33 -1.43
C THR A 35 16.75 -5.45 -2.43
N SER A 36 16.16 -6.54 -1.93
CA SER A 36 15.90 -7.75 -2.70
C SER A 36 14.72 -7.61 -3.67
N LYS A 37 14.85 -8.10 -4.91
CA LYS A 37 13.76 -8.12 -5.92
C LYS A 37 12.56 -9.00 -5.56
N PHE A 38 12.65 -9.78 -4.48
CA PHE A 38 11.56 -10.63 -4.01
C PHE A 38 10.61 -9.85 -3.09
N MET A 39 9.31 -10.06 -3.28
CA MET A 39 8.29 -9.57 -2.37
C MET A 39 8.36 -10.35 -1.05
N THR A 40 8.47 -9.64 0.06
CA THR A 40 8.46 -10.27 1.38
C THR A 40 7.05 -10.74 1.75
N LYS A 41 6.96 -11.73 2.64
CA LYS A 41 5.67 -12.19 3.18
C LYS A 41 4.86 -11.09 3.87
N TYR A 42 5.54 -10.08 4.43
CA TYR A 42 4.91 -8.95 5.13
C TYR A 42 4.30 -7.97 4.13
N GLU A 43 5.05 -7.62 3.08
CA GLU A 43 4.57 -6.80 1.97
C GLU A 43 3.37 -7.44 1.30
N ARG A 44 3.47 -8.73 0.95
CA ARG A 44 2.37 -9.48 0.34
C ARG A 44 1.10 -9.44 1.20
N ALA A 45 1.22 -9.72 2.49
CA ALA A 45 0.08 -9.69 3.41
C ALA A 45 -0.54 -8.29 3.50
N ARG A 46 0.29 -7.24 3.58
CA ARG A 46 -0.16 -5.85 3.64
C ARG A 46 -0.87 -5.41 2.36
N ILE A 47 -0.29 -5.71 1.20
CA ILE A 47 -0.87 -5.38 -0.11
C ILE A 47 -2.23 -6.05 -0.29
N LEU A 48 -2.32 -7.35 -0.02
CA LEU A 48 -3.58 -8.08 -0.14
C LEU A 48 -4.63 -7.54 0.82
N GLY A 49 -4.26 -7.25 2.08
CA GLY A 49 -5.19 -6.70 3.07
C GLY A 49 -5.70 -5.30 2.69
N THR A 50 -4.78 -4.39 2.34
CA THR A 50 -5.15 -3.03 1.91
C THR A 50 -5.98 -3.05 0.63
N ARG A 51 -5.62 -3.90 -0.34
CA ARG A 51 -6.36 -3.98 -1.60
C ARG A 51 -7.75 -4.59 -1.42
N ALA A 52 -7.87 -5.65 -0.63
CA ALA A 52 -9.16 -6.24 -0.28
C ALA A 52 -10.07 -5.23 0.43
N LEU A 53 -9.50 -4.39 1.31
CA LEU A 53 -10.25 -3.29 1.95
C LEU A 53 -10.73 -2.25 0.93
N GLN A 54 -9.90 -1.86 -0.03
CA GLN A 54 -10.33 -0.94 -1.08
C GLN A 54 -11.49 -1.53 -1.90
N ILE A 55 -11.39 -2.81 -2.29
CA ILE A 55 -12.44 -3.51 -3.03
C ILE A 55 -13.75 -3.58 -2.23
N SER A 56 -13.67 -3.84 -0.93
CA SER A 56 -14.86 -3.88 -0.06
C SER A 56 -15.53 -2.51 0.08
N MET A 57 -14.75 -1.43 -0.07
CA MET A 57 -15.23 -0.05 -0.17
C MET A 57 -15.62 0.35 -1.60
N ASN A 58 -15.92 -0.63 -2.45
CA ASN A 58 -16.34 -0.44 -3.85
C ASN A 58 -15.32 0.30 -4.73
N ALA A 59 -14.02 0.19 -4.43
CA ALA A 59 -13.00 0.71 -5.32
C ALA A 59 -13.00 -0.05 -6.67
N PRO A 60 -12.55 0.59 -7.76
CA PRO A 60 -12.46 -0.06 -9.07
C PRO A 60 -11.52 -1.27 -9.06
N VAL A 61 -11.98 -2.39 -9.60
CA VAL A 61 -11.21 -3.63 -9.77
C VAL A 61 -10.51 -3.61 -11.13
N MET A 62 -9.25 -4.02 -11.18
CA MET A 62 -8.38 -3.96 -12.36
C MET A 62 -8.35 -5.26 -13.18
N VAL A 63 -9.03 -6.31 -12.70
CA VAL A 63 -9.16 -7.63 -13.34
C VAL A 63 -10.62 -7.94 -13.65
N GLU A 64 -10.84 -8.85 -14.59
CA GLU A 64 -12.17 -9.34 -14.89
C GLU A 64 -12.64 -10.31 -13.79
N LEU A 65 -13.88 -10.11 -13.31
CA LEU A 65 -14.50 -10.98 -12.32
C LEU A 65 -15.23 -12.14 -13.03
N GLU A 66 -14.91 -13.37 -12.65
CA GLU A 66 -15.48 -14.62 -13.16
C GLU A 66 -16.46 -15.27 -12.16
N GLY A 67 -16.91 -14.51 -11.15
CA GLY A 67 -17.81 -14.98 -10.09
C GLY A 67 -17.19 -14.88 -8.69
N GLU A 68 -16.00 -14.33 -8.55
CA GLU A 68 -15.41 -14.00 -7.26
C GLU A 68 -16.25 -12.92 -6.57
N THR A 69 -16.70 -13.22 -5.35
CA THR A 69 -17.48 -12.29 -4.51
C THR A 69 -16.70 -11.83 -3.29
N ASP A 70 -15.68 -12.60 -2.90
CA ASP A 70 -14.83 -12.28 -1.76
C ASP A 70 -13.75 -11.26 -2.15
N PRO A 71 -13.63 -10.12 -1.45
CA PRO A 71 -12.65 -9.09 -1.77
C PRO A 71 -11.19 -9.57 -1.71
N LEU A 72 -10.88 -10.54 -0.84
CA LEU A 72 -9.53 -11.07 -0.72
C LEU A 72 -9.20 -11.97 -1.91
N GLU A 73 -10.15 -12.78 -2.39
CA GLU A 73 -9.97 -13.55 -3.63
C GLU A 73 -9.74 -12.65 -4.84
N ILE A 74 -10.50 -11.55 -4.96
CA ILE A 74 -10.31 -10.56 -6.03
C ILE A 74 -8.92 -9.92 -5.93
N ALA A 75 -8.50 -9.48 -4.74
CA ALA A 75 -7.16 -8.92 -4.54
C ALA A 75 -6.04 -9.95 -4.85
N MET A 76 -6.24 -11.22 -4.52
CA MET A 76 -5.30 -12.29 -4.89
C MET A 76 -5.22 -12.48 -6.40
N LYS A 77 -6.34 -12.38 -7.11
CA LYS A 77 -6.38 -12.41 -8.59
C LYS A 77 -5.61 -11.22 -9.19
N GLU A 78 -5.84 -10.01 -8.69
CA GLU A 78 -5.11 -8.81 -9.12
C GLU A 78 -3.60 -8.92 -8.87
N LEU A 79 -3.18 -9.47 -7.73
CA LEU A 79 -1.76 -9.66 -7.43
C LEU A 79 -1.11 -10.68 -8.38
N ARG A 80 -1.83 -11.76 -8.72
CA ARG A 80 -1.34 -12.78 -9.68
C ARG A 80 -1.20 -12.21 -11.09
N GLU A 81 -2.12 -11.36 -11.50
CA GLU A 81 -2.05 -10.65 -12.79
C GLU A 81 -1.13 -9.41 -12.77
N ARG A 82 -0.53 -9.09 -11.62
CA ARG A 82 0.35 -7.91 -11.42
C ARG A 82 -0.34 -6.59 -11.77
N LYS A 83 -1.63 -6.47 -11.47
CA LYS A 83 -2.45 -5.28 -11.77
C LYS A 83 -2.79 -4.43 -10.53
N ILE A 84 -2.17 -4.71 -9.39
CA ILE A 84 -2.37 -3.90 -8.18
C ILE A 84 -1.59 -2.58 -8.37
N PRO A 85 -2.27 -1.42 -8.33
CA PRO A 85 -1.64 -0.12 -8.58
C PRO A 85 -1.00 0.45 -7.30
N PHE A 86 -0.08 -0.30 -6.68
CA PHE A 86 0.63 0.12 -5.47
C PHE A 86 2.14 0.15 -5.70
N THR A 87 2.78 1.07 -4.98
CA THR A 87 4.24 1.14 -4.83
C THR A 87 4.60 0.89 -3.37
N ILE A 88 5.62 0.07 -3.14
CA ILE A 88 6.16 -0.24 -1.82
C ILE A 88 7.38 0.64 -1.58
N ARG A 89 7.28 1.53 -0.59
CA ARG A 89 8.43 2.26 -0.07
C ARG A 89 9.18 1.42 0.97
N ARG A 90 10.41 1.03 0.68
CA ARG A 90 11.29 0.28 1.58
C ARG A 90 12.31 1.21 2.22
N TYR A 91 12.14 1.45 3.52
CA TYR A 91 13.09 2.27 4.29
C TYR A 91 14.32 1.45 4.69
N LEU A 92 15.48 2.05 4.50
CA LEU A 92 16.79 1.56 4.92
C LEU A 92 17.12 2.08 6.33
N PRO A 93 18.07 1.44 7.05
CA PRO A 93 18.43 1.85 8.42
C PRO A 93 19.02 3.25 8.53
N ASP A 94 19.54 3.81 7.43
CA ASP A 94 20.06 5.17 7.34
C ASP A 94 18.97 6.23 7.12
N GLY A 95 17.70 5.81 6.99
CA GLY A 95 16.56 6.68 6.74
C GLY A 95 16.26 6.91 5.26
N SER A 96 17.17 6.52 4.35
CA SER A 96 16.88 6.53 2.92
C SER A 96 15.83 5.47 2.56
N TYR A 97 15.23 5.55 1.37
CA TYR A 97 14.24 4.58 0.92
C TYR A 97 14.38 4.23 -0.55
N GLU A 98 13.85 3.07 -0.91
CA GLU A 98 13.69 2.61 -2.29
C GLU A 98 12.21 2.38 -2.57
N ASP A 99 11.69 2.96 -3.66
CA ASP A 99 10.32 2.76 -4.10
C ASP A 99 10.27 1.62 -5.12
N TRP A 100 9.48 0.58 -4.81
CA TRP A 100 9.34 -0.63 -5.63
C TRP A 100 7.90 -0.80 -6.10
N GLY A 101 7.69 -0.91 -7.41
CA GLY A 101 6.41 -1.28 -7.99
C GLY A 101 5.98 -2.68 -7.55
N VAL A 102 4.69 -2.88 -7.25
CA VAL A 102 4.19 -4.22 -6.96
C VAL A 102 4.26 -5.14 -8.18
N ASP A 103 4.19 -4.59 -9.39
CA ASP A 103 4.26 -5.30 -10.66
C ASP A 103 5.67 -5.81 -11.02
N GLU A 104 6.72 -5.15 -10.54
CA GLU A 104 8.12 -5.55 -10.77
C GLU A 104 8.64 -6.57 -9.76
N LEU A 105 8.05 -6.64 -8.56
CA LEU A 105 8.48 -7.55 -7.51
C LEU A 105 8.16 -9.01 -7.83
N ILE A 106 9.11 -9.89 -7.51
CA ILE A 106 8.94 -11.33 -7.69
C ILE A 106 8.15 -11.90 -6.51
N VAL A 107 6.94 -12.39 -6.80
CA VAL A 107 6.07 -13.06 -5.81
C VAL A 107 6.33 -14.57 -5.84
N GLU A 108 6.89 -15.13 -4.78
CA GLU A 108 6.94 -16.58 -4.61
C GLU A 108 5.57 -17.12 -4.17
N ASP A 109 4.81 -17.69 -5.11
CA ASP A 109 3.60 -18.44 -4.80
C ASP A 109 3.95 -19.86 -4.32
N SER A 110 4.50 -19.95 -3.11
CA SER A 110 4.92 -21.20 -2.48
C SER A 110 3.75 -22.12 -2.09
N TRP A 111 2.51 -21.63 -2.14
CA TRP A 111 1.30 -22.37 -1.77
C TRP A 111 0.88 -23.40 -2.83
N LYS A 112 1.21 -23.18 -4.11
CA LYS A 112 0.94 -24.15 -5.19
C LYS A 112 1.68 -25.48 -5.04
N ARG A 113 2.78 -25.54 -4.28
CA ARG A 113 3.54 -26.79 -4.11
C ARG A 113 2.87 -27.78 -3.15
N GLN A 114 1.91 -27.35 -2.33
CA GLN A 114 1.39 -28.18 -1.23
C GLN A 114 -0.02 -28.73 -1.46
N VAL A 115 -0.70 -28.31 -2.53
CA VAL A 115 -2.09 -28.74 -2.86
C VAL A 115 -2.19 -29.50 -4.19
N GLY A 116 -1.07 -29.83 -4.84
CA GLY A 116 -1.02 -30.73 -5.99
C GLY A 116 -1.15 -32.18 -5.53
N GLY A 117 -2.38 -32.61 -5.28
CA GLY A 117 -2.75 -33.98 -4.98
C GLY A 117 -4.12 -34.27 -5.60
N ASP A 118 -4.16 -34.30 -6.94
CA ASP A 118 -5.14 -35.07 -7.70
C ASP A 118 -4.61 -36.49 -7.91
#